data_AF-A0A944W0Q4-F1
#
_entry.id   AF-A0A944W0Q4-F1
#
_cell.length_a   1.000
_cell.length_b   1.000
_cell.length_c   1.000
_cell.angle_alpha   90.00
_cell.angle_beta   90.00
_cell.angle_gamma   90.00
#
_symmetry.space_group_name_H-M   'P 1'
#
loop_
_entity.id
_entity.type
_entity.pdbx_description
1 polymer ?
#
loop_
_entity_poly.entity_id
_entity_poly.type
_entity_poly.pdbx_seq_one_letter_code
_entity_poly.pdbx_strand_id
1 'polypeptide(L)'
;VTEVGPARAIPGFEPPQDAPLQVMARPDDFVLAPSDEGQGVVIDRVFQGWAYTYEVELNSGLHIHCQMPHLLSIDVGQRVLVNLRRDHPQMFFSDGAAVPTVPRYGQT
;
A
#
# COMPACT_ATOMS: atom_id res chain seq x y z
N VAL A 1 2.06 9.45 -9.31
CA VAL A 1 2.96 8.99 -8.21
C VAL A 1 2.17 9.11 -6.91
N THR A 2 2.26 8.14 -5.99
CA THR A 2 1.58 8.22 -4.68
C THR A 2 2.56 8.69 -3.61
N GLU A 3 2.06 9.06 -2.43
CA GLU A 3 2.88 9.44 -1.27
C GLU A 3 3.86 8.34 -0.82
N VAL A 4 3.51 7.08 -1.08
CA VAL A 4 4.30 5.88 -0.76
C VAL A 4 5.14 5.37 -1.94
N GLY A 5 5.28 6.21 -2.98
CA GLY A 5 6.09 5.96 -4.15
C GLY A 5 5.30 5.64 -5.43
N PRO A 6 5.98 5.24 -6.51
CA PRO A 6 5.29 4.94 -7.76
C PRO A 6 4.67 3.54 -7.73
N ALA A 7 3.39 3.45 -8.07
CA ALA A 7 2.71 2.20 -8.37
C ALA A 7 3.10 1.69 -9.77
N ARG A 8 3.01 0.38 -9.96
CA ARG A 8 3.27 -0.35 -11.19
C ARG A 8 1.95 -0.85 -11.77
N ALA A 9 1.68 -0.47 -13.01
CA ALA A 9 0.58 -1.02 -13.79
C ALA A 9 1.00 -2.27 -14.56
N ILE A 10 0.01 -3.03 -15.04
CA ILE A 10 0.23 -4.10 -16.02
C ILE A 10 0.74 -3.49 -17.34
N PRO A 11 1.58 -4.20 -18.12
CA PRO A 11 1.99 -3.75 -19.45
C PRO A 11 0.76 -3.48 -20.35
N GLY A 12 0.79 -2.36 -21.08
CA GLY A 12 -0.31 -1.96 -21.97
C GLY A 12 -1.52 -1.33 -21.26
N PHE A 13 -1.43 -1.09 -19.94
CA PHE A 13 -2.43 -0.29 -19.24
C PHE A 13 -2.36 1.18 -19.70
N GLU A 14 -3.47 1.67 -20.24
CA GLU A 14 -3.66 3.09 -20.55
C GLU A 14 -4.56 3.71 -19.48
N PRO A 15 -4.04 4.61 -18.62
CA PRO A 15 -4.86 5.25 -17.61
C PRO A 15 -5.88 6.20 -18.27
N PRO A 16 -7.10 6.34 -17.72
CA PRO A 16 -8.02 7.39 -18.12
C PRO A 16 -7.34 8.77 -18.02
N GLN A 17 -7.52 9.63 -19.03
CA GLN A 17 -6.80 10.92 -19.08
C GLN A 17 -7.38 11.95 -18.09
N ASP A 18 -8.68 11.87 -17.79
CA ASP A 18 -9.43 12.94 -17.12
C ASP A 18 -9.93 12.59 -15.71
N ALA A 19 -9.45 11.50 -15.10
CA ALA A 19 -9.90 11.05 -13.79
C ALA A 19 -8.74 10.65 -12.87
N PRO A 20 -8.76 11.03 -11.57
CA PRO A 20 -7.79 10.54 -10.61
C PRO A 20 -7.95 9.04 -10.40
N LEU A 21 -6.84 8.31 -10.43
CA LEU A 21 -6.82 6.89 -10.13
C LEU A 21 -6.53 6.65 -8.65
N GLN A 22 -7.28 5.73 -8.06
CA GLN A 22 -6.97 5.13 -6.78
C GLN A 22 -6.15 3.86 -7.01
N VAL A 23 -5.22 3.57 -6.11
CA VAL A 23 -4.41 2.35 -6.14
C VAL A 23 -4.83 1.48 -4.97
N MET A 24 -5.18 0.24 -5.25
CA MET A 24 -5.41 -0.77 -4.21
C MET A 24 -4.17 -1.64 -4.12
N ALA A 25 -3.56 -1.65 -2.93
CA ALA A 25 -2.37 -2.42 -2.60
C ALA A 25 -2.68 -3.30 -1.39
N ARG A 26 -2.09 -4.49 -1.37
CA ARG A 26 -2.21 -5.42 -0.25
C ARG A 26 -1.26 -5.01 0.87
N PRO A 27 -1.50 -5.44 2.12
CA PRO A 27 -0.59 -5.12 3.21
C PRO A 27 0.86 -5.58 3.00
N ASP A 28 1.09 -6.67 2.29
CA ASP A 28 2.42 -7.18 1.95
C ASP A 28 3.08 -6.46 0.77
N ASP A 29 2.37 -5.55 0.09
CA ASP A 29 2.92 -4.70 -0.95
C ASP A 29 3.74 -3.54 -0.37
N PHE A 30 3.65 -3.29 0.93
CA PHE A 30 4.36 -2.21 1.60
C PHE A 30 5.59 -2.72 2.34
N VAL A 31 6.60 -1.86 2.44
CA VAL A 31 7.77 -2.07 3.30
C VAL A 31 7.97 -0.84 4.15
N LEU A 32 8.24 -1.07 5.44
CA LEU A 32 8.56 -0.01 6.40
C LEU A 32 10.05 -0.03 6.74
N ALA A 33 10.62 1.15 6.90
CA ALA A 33 11.93 1.34 7.49
C ALA A 33 11.88 2.49 8.51
N PRO A 34 12.35 2.30 9.75
CA PRO A 34 12.51 3.39 10.71
C PRO A 34 13.28 4.58 10.12
N SER A 35 12.74 5.79 10.26
CA SER A 35 13.38 7.01 9.80
C SER A 35 12.65 8.24 10.35
N ASP A 36 13.39 9.20 10.92
CA ASP A 36 12.80 10.44 11.42
C ASP A 36 12.29 11.37 10.30
N GLU A 37 12.79 11.18 9.07
CA GLU A 37 12.38 11.91 7.86
C GLU A 37 11.26 11.17 7.09
N GLY A 38 10.78 10.05 7.63
CA GLY A 38 9.74 9.24 7.01
C GLY A 38 8.38 9.92 6.92
N GLN A 39 7.60 9.55 5.91
CA GLN A 39 6.27 10.11 5.66
C GLN A 39 5.11 9.40 6.37
N GLY A 40 5.38 8.53 7.34
CA GLY A 40 4.34 7.85 8.12
C GLY A 40 4.72 7.62 9.58
N VAL A 41 3.72 7.44 10.43
CA VAL A 41 3.89 7.10 11.85
C VAL A 41 3.13 5.81 12.13
N VAL A 42 3.78 4.84 12.79
CA VAL A 42 3.12 3.61 13.22
C VAL A 42 2.15 3.97 14.35
N ILE A 43 0.85 3.71 14.15
CA ILE A 43 -0.18 4.01 15.14
C ILE A 43 -0.74 2.75 15.82
N ASP A 44 -0.59 1.58 15.20
CA ASP A 44 -0.92 0.30 15.82
C ASP A 44 -0.04 -0.84 15.28
N ARG A 45 0.06 -1.94 16.04
CA ARG A 45 0.69 -3.19 15.61
C ARG A 45 0.02 -4.41 16.23
N VAL A 46 -0.21 -5.43 15.40
CA VAL A 46 -0.75 -6.73 15.83
C VAL A 46 0.22 -7.85 15.46
N PHE A 47 0.63 -8.63 16.47
CA PHE A 47 1.42 -9.84 16.25
C PHE A 47 0.50 -11.00 15.82
N GLN A 48 0.84 -11.65 14.72
CA GLN A 48 0.05 -12.74 14.12
C GLN A 48 0.80 -14.09 14.13
N GLY A 49 1.76 -14.25 15.04
CA GLY A 49 2.59 -15.46 15.14
C GLY A 49 3.77 -15.45 14.18
N TRP A 50 3.53 -15.35 12.87
CA TRP A 50 4.58 -15.41 11.85
C TRP A 50 4.98 -14.04 11.28
N ALA A 51 4.17 -13.01 11.51
CA ALA A 51 4.37 -11.64 11.04
C ALA A 51 3.75 -10.63 12.01
N TYR A 52 4.06 -9.35 11.79
CA TYR A 52 3.29 -8.22 12.32
C TYR A 52 2.47 -7.61 11.20
N THR A 53 1.22 -7.23 11.51
CA THR A 53 0.49 -6.23 10.74
C THR A 53 0.60 -4.90 11.48
N TYR A 54 1.15 -3.89 10.80
CA TYR A 54 1.26 -2.52 11.27
C TYR A 54 0.16 -1.68 10.66
N GLU A 55 -0.41 -0.76 11.43
CA GLU A 55 -1.19 0.36 10.91
C GLU A 55 -0.32 1.62 10.92
N VAL A 56 -0.25 2.30 9.78
CA VAL A 56 0.57 3.51 9.60
C VAL A 56 -0.32 4.64 9.12
N GLU A 57 -0.29 5.76 9.83
CA GLU A 57 -0.88 7.03 9.40
C GLU A 57 0.17 7.79 8.58
N LEU A 58 -0.15 8.09 7.33
CA LEU A 58 0.69 8.88 6.43
C LEU A 58 0.51 10.39 6.69
N ASN A 59 1.44 11.23 6.20
CA ASN A 59 1.33 12.68 6.35
C ASN A 59 0.07 13.25 5.67
N SER A 60 -0.48 12.58 4.66
CA SER A 60 -1.78 12.91 4.07
C SER A 60 -2.99 12.65 4.97
N GLY A 61 -2.82 11.95 6.09
CA GLY A 61 -3.90 11.45 6.94
C GLY A 61 -4.52 10.14 6.43
N LEU A 62 -3.98 9.55 5.35
CA LEU A 62 -4.39 8.21 4.92
C LEU A 62 -3.79 7.14 5.81
N HIS A 63 -4.59 6.10 6.09
CA HIS A 63 -4.16 4.96 6.86
C HIS A 63 -3.87 3.79 5.92
N ILE A 64 -2.75 3.11 6.16
CA ILE A 64 -2.40 1.88 5.46
C ILE A 64 -2.12 0.77 6.45
N HIS A 65 -2.35 -0.46 6.01
CA HIS A 65 -1.84 -1.64 6.69
C HIS A 65 -0.58 -2.13 5.98
N CYS A 66 0.43 -2.51 6.74
CA CYS A 66 1.66 -3.09 6.24
C CYS A 66 1.97 -4.40 6.98
N GLN A 67 2.21 -5.48 6.26
CA GLN A 67 2.60 -6.75 6.86
C GLN A 67 4.12 -6.95 6.74
N MET A 68 4.80 -7.13 7.86
CA MET A 68 6.26 -7.29 7.91
C MET A 68 6.66 -8.57 8.67
N PRO A 69 7.80 -9.20 8.34
CA PRO A 69 8.32 -10.33 9.11
C PRO A 69 8.51 -9.99 10.60
N HIS A 70 8.24 -10.95 11.47
CA HIS A 70 8.32 -10.78 12.94
C HIS A 70 9.74 -10.50 13.49
N LEU A 71 10.78 -10.66 12.67
CA LEU A 71 12.18 -10.40 13.02
C LEU A 71 12.50 -8.90 13.11
N LEU A 72 11.64 -8.05 12.53
CA LEU A 72 11.78 -6.60 12.52
C LEU A 72 10.65 -6.01 13.36
N SER A 73 10.98 -5.50 14.54
CA SER A 73 10.03 -4.77 15.39
C SER A 73 10.20 -3.26 15.20
N ILE A 74 9.10 -2.61 14.84
CA ILE A 74 8.96 -1.14 14.82
C ILE A 74 7.96 -0.79 15.92
N ASP A 75 8.23 0.24 16.72
CA ASP A 75 7.36 0.60 17.84
C ASP A 75 6.23 1.55 17.43
N VAL A 76 5.11 1.48 18.15
CA VAL A 76 4.02 2.44 18.02
C VAL A 76 4.54 3.83 18.40
N GLY A 77 4.19 4.84 17.61
CA GLY A 77 4.71 6.21 17.70
C GLY A 77 5.98 6.46 16.90
N GLN A 78 6.62 5.42 16.34
CA GLN A 78 7.84 5.57 15.56
C GLN A 78 7.54 6.06 14.14
N ARG A 79 8.35 7.01 13.67
CA ARG A 79 8.31 7.51 12.28
C ARG A 79 9.02 6.55 11.34
N VAL A 80 8.44 6.35 10.16
CA VAL A 80 8.87 5.36 9.18
C VAL A 80 8.81 5.91 7.75
N LEU A 81 9.81 5.53 6.95
CA LEU A 81 9.69 5.53 5.50
C LEU A 81 8.77 4.38 5.10
N VAL A 82 7.83 4.68 4.21
CA VAL A 82 6.88 3.72 3.64
C VAL A 82 7.11 3.59 2.13
N ASN A 83 7.37 2.37 1.67
CA ASN A 83 7.60 2.12 0.26
C ASN A 83 6.60 1.09 -0.27
N LEU A 84 5.90 1.45 -1.33
CA LEU A 84 5.16 0.51 -2.17
C LEU A 84 6.14 -0.29 -3.03
N ARG A 85 6.13 -1.62 -2.87
CA ARG A 85 6.91 -2.57 -3.66
C ARG A 85 6.42 -2.54 -5.11
N ARG A 86 7.37 -2.72 -6.03
CA ARG A 86 7.09 -2.72 -7.48
C ARG A 86 7.24 -4.10 -8.11
N ASP A 87 7.27 -5.13 -7.28
CA ASP A 87 7.63 -6.48 -7.72
C ASP A 87 6.50 -7.12 -8.54
N HIS A 88 5.25 -6.73 -8.26
CA HIS A 88 4.07 -7.09 -9.04
C HIS A 88 3.23 -5.84 -9.37
N PRO A 89 2.33 -5.95 -10.37
CA PRO A 89 1.37 -4.89 -10.67
C PRO A 89 0.36 -4.66 -9.53
N GLN A 90 -0.04 -3.42 -9.32
CA GLN A 90 -1.17 -3.05 -8.47
C GLN A 90 -2.46 -2.92 -9.29
N MET A 91 -3.59 -2.97 -8.58
CA MET A 91 -4.89 -2.73 -9.18
C MET A 91 -5.28 -1.26 -9.06
N PHE A 92 -5.78 -0.69 -10.16
CA PHE A 92 -6.21 0.70 -10.22
C PHE A 92 -7.73 0.78 -10.25
N PHE A 93 -8.25 1.84 -9.65
CA PHE A 93 -9.68 2.11 -9.56
C PHE A 93 -9.98 3.54 -9.98
N SER A 94 -11.11 3.73 -10.65
CA SER A 94 -11.70 5.02 -10.99
C SER A 94 -13.17 4.97 -10.62
N ASP A 95 -13.67 5.99 -9.92
CA ASP A 95 -15.08 6.10 -9.49
C ASP A 95 -15.63 4.81 -8.84
N GLY A 96 -14.80 4.15 -8.02
CA GLY A 96 -15.16 2.92 -7.30
C GLY A 96 -15.16 1.64 -8.13
N ALA A 97 -14.76 1.69 -9.41
CA ALA A 97 -14.65 0.52 -10.28
C ALA A 97 -13.20 0.23 -10.65
N ALA A 98 -12.84 -1.06 -10.77
CA ALA A 98 -11.52 -1.49 -11.21
C ALA A 98 -11.30 -1.12 -12.68
N VAL A 99 -10.11 -0.62 -13.01
CA VAL A 99 -9.68 -0.28 -14.37
C VAL A 99 -8.35 -0.98 -14.67
N PRO A 100 -8.29 -1.86 -15.70
CA PRO A 100 -9.41 -2.27 -16.55
C PRO A 100 -10.43 -3.10 -15.77
N THR A 101 -11.65 -3.20 -16.30
CA THR A 101 -12.69 -4.05 -15.71
C THR A 101 -12.20 -5.49 -15.62
N VAL A 102 -12.10 -6.01 -14.40
CA VAL A 102 -11.73 -7.40 -14.15
C VAL A 102 -13.02 -8.22 -13.97
N PRO A 103 -13.17 -9.38 -14.64
CA PRO A 103 -14.31 -10.26 -14.41
C PRO A 103 -14.42 -10.65 -12.93
N ARG A 104 -15.64 -10.65 -12.39
CA ARG A 104 -15.86 -11.18 -11.05
C ARG A 104 -15.67 -12.70 -11.09
N TYR A 105 -14.99 -13.24 -10.08
CA TYR A 105 -14.83 -14.68 -9.93
C TYR A 105 -16.19 -15.39 -10.04
N GLY A 106 -16.29 -16.39 -10.93
CA GLY A 106 -17.53 -17.15 -11.17
C GLY A 106 -18.47 -16.57 -12.24
N GLN A 107 -18.08 -15.51 -12.95
CA GLN A 107 -18.80 -15.05 -14.14
C GLN A 107 -17.98 -15.36 -15.39
N THR A 108 -18.30 -16.48 -16.03
CA THR A 108 -17.93 -16.82 -17.41
C THR A 108 -19.17 -16.78 -18.28
#